data_AF-D3AEV8-F1
#
_entry.id   AF-D3AEV8-F1
#
_cell.length_a   1.000
_cell.length_b   1.000
_cell.length_c   1.000
_cell.angle_alpha   90.00
_cell.angle_beta   90.00
_cell.angle_gamma   90.00
#
_symmetry.space_group_name_H-M   'P 1'
#
loop_
_entity.id
_entity.type
_entity.pdbx_description
1 polymer ?
#
loop_
_entity_poly.entity_id
_entity_poly.type
_entity_poly.pdbx_seq_one_letter_code
_entity_poly.pdbx_strand_id
1 'polypeptide(L)' 'MENIYKEVDFKTYCKTCEHKDLEEKFDPCNDCLAEPMNVNSDKPIYWKEAENGR' A
#
# COMPACT_ATOMS: atom_id res chain seq x y z
N MET A 1 -17.82 18.94 -5.47
CA MET A 1 -17.13 18.04 -4.52
C MET A 1 -15.79 17.71 -5.14
N GLU A 2 -14.69 18.08 -4.47
CA GLU A 2 -13.38 17.54 -4.85
C GLU A 2 -13.38 16.05 -4.51
N ASN A 3 -12.91 15.21 -5.43
CA ASN A 3 -12.72 13.81 -5.14
C ASN A 3 -11.44 13.66 -4.33
N ILE A 4 -11.58 13.61 -3.01
CA ILE A 4 -10.45 13.46 -2.08
C ILE A 4 -9.94 12.02 -2.02
N TYR A 5 -10.63 11.05 -2.60
CA TYR A 5 -10.18 9.66 -2.67
C TYR A 5 -9.33 9.47 -3.93
N LYS A 6 -8.13 8.95 -3.74
CA LYS A 6 -7.20 8.59 -4.82
C LYS A 6 -6.99 7.08 -4.83
N GLU A 7 -6.85 6.51 -6.02
CA GLU A 7 -6.45 5.11 -6.18
C GLU A 7 -5.03 4.92 -5.62
N VAL A 8 -4.82 3.81 -4.93
CA VAL A 8 -3.52 3.51 -4.34
C VAL A 8 -2.56 2.89 -5.37
N ASP A 9 -1.29 3.29 -5.35
CA ASP A 9 -0.25 2.79 -6.24
C ASP A 9 0.50 1.60 -5.63
N PHE A 10 -0.13 0.43 -5.62
CA PHE A 10 0.51 -0.81 -5.16
C PHE A 10 1.83 -1.11 -5.90
N LYS A 11 1.95 -0.76 -7.19
CA LYS A 11 3.13 -1.07 -8.00
C LYS A 11 4.38 -0.33 -7.53
N THR A 12 4.23 0.89 -7.03
CA THR A 12 5.32 1.68 -6.45
C THR A 12 5.59 1.27 -5.00
N TYR A 13 4.55 1.23 -4.16
CA TYR A 13 4.72 1.04 -2.72
C TYR A 13 5.00 -0.41 -2.32
N CYS A 14 4.39 -1.42 -2.93
CA CYS A 14 4.65 -2.82 -2.53
C CYS A 14 6.12 -3.23 -2.71
N LYS A 15 6.86 -2.62 -3.66
CA LYS A 15 8.28 -2.89 -3.89
C LYS A 15 9.21 -2.41 -2.77
N THR A 16 8.77 -1.41 -2.01
CA THR A 16 9.51 -0.80 -0.89
C THR A 16 8.90 -1.17 0.46
N CYS A 17 7.87 -2.02 0.46
CA CYS A 17 7.20 -2.50 1.66
C CYS A 17 8.06 -3.53 2.40
N GLU A 18 7.94 -3.61 3.73
CA GLU A 18 8.54 -4.69 4.54
C GLU A 18 8.10 -6.09 4.09
N HIS A 19 6.92 -6.19 3.44
CA HIS A 19 6.33 -7.42 2.92
C HIS A 19 6.46 -7.59 1.39
N LYS A 20 7.42 -6.91 0.74
CA LYS A 20 7.58 -6.93 -0.73
C LYS A 20 7.68 -8.33 -1.36
N ASP A 21 8.13 -9.32 -0.59
CA ASP A 21 8.35 -10.70 -1.04
C ASP A 21 7.13 -11.61 -0.74
N LEU A 22 6.08 -11.08 -0.09
CA LEU A 22 4.84 -11.79 0.20
C LEU A 22 3.82 -11.57 -0.94
N GLU A 23 3.20 -12.64 -1.44
CA GLU A 23 2.14 -12.51 -2.44
C GLU A 23 0.94 -11.73 -1.89
N GLU A 24 0.32 -10.91 -2.73
CA GLU A 24 -0.74 -9.97 -2.35
C GLU A 24 -1.98 -10.62 -1.71
N LYS A 25 -2.24 -11.90 -2.02
CA LYS A 25 -3.38 -12.67 -1.48
C LYS A 25 -3.19 -13.14 -0.03
N PHE A 26 -1.99 -13.01 0.52
CA PHE A 26 -1.68 -13.45 1.88
C PHE A 26 -1.65 -12.26 2.84
N ASP A 27 -2.03 -12.50 4.08
CA ASP A 27 -1.98 -11.48 5.13
C ASP A 27 -0.52 -11.17 5.52
N PRO A 28 -0.15 -9.89 5.66
CA PRO A 28 -1.04 -8.72 5.75
C PRO A 28 -1.29 -7.98 4.42
N CYS A 29 -0.79 -8.47 3.28
CA CYS A 29 -0.97 -7.80 1.99
C CYS A 29 -2.44 -7.80 1.52
N ASN A 30 -3.21 -8.83 1.86
CA ASN A 30 -4.63 -8.92 1.49
C ASN A 30 -5.47 -7.79 2.12
N ASP A 31 -5.11 -7.32 3.32
CA ASP A 31 -5.75 -6.15 3.95
C ASP A 31 -5.53 -4.86 3.14
N CYS A 32 -4.39 -4.74 2.45
CA CYS A 32 -4.14 -3.61 1.56
C CYS A 32 -5.09 -3.63 0.35
N LEU A 33 -5.45 -4.81 -0.16
CA LEU A 33 -6.36 -4.96 -1.30
C LEU A 33 -7.82 -4.65 -0.95
N ALA A 34 -8.20 -4.76 0.34
CA ALA A 34 -9.51 -4.36 0.83
C ALA A 34 -9.74 -2.83 0.76
N GLU A 35 -8.66 -2.05 0.71
CA GLU A 35 -8.67 -0.58 0.69
C GLU A 35 -7.97 -0.04 -0.58
N PRO A 36 -8.61 -0.16 -1.77
CA PRO A 36 -8.01 0.23 -3.04
C PRO A 36 -7.91 1.75 -3.25
N MET A 37 -8.44 2.55 -2.32
CA MET A 37 -8.44 4.02 -2.37
C MET A 37 -7.95 4.58 -1.03
N ASN A 38 -7.22 5.68 -1.07
CA ASN A 38 -6.81 6.41 0.13
C ASN A 38 -7.17 7.90 0.03
N VAL A 39 -7.48 8.50 1.17
CA VAL A 39 -7.85 9.90 1.28
C VAL A 39 -6.59 10.76 1.11
N ASN A 40 -6.64 11.64 0.11
CA ASN A 40 -5.61 12.61 -0.26
C ASN A 40 -4.24 12.01 -0.65
N SER A 41 -4.08 10.69 -0.68
CA SER A 41 -2.82 9.99 -0.96
C SER A 41 -3.04 8.77 -1.86
N ASP A 42 -2.04 8.41 -2.66
CA ASP A 42 -1.95 7.16 -3.42
C ASP A 42 -1.22 6.05 -2.64
N LYS A 43 -0.85 6.29 -1.38
CA LYS A 43 -0.14 5.32 -0.55
C LYS A 43 -1.12 4.28 0.01
N PRO A 44 -0.83 2.97 -0.06
CA PRO A 44 -1.66 1.96 0.62
C PRO A 44 -1.72 2.23 2.14
N ILE A 45 -2.91 2.10 2.73
CA ILE A 45 -3.18 2.44 4.14
C ILE A 45 -2.27 1.66 5.10
N TYR A 46 -2.04 0.39 4.81
CA TYR A 46 -1.26 -0.53 5.65
C TYR A 46 0.18 -0.74 5.15
N TRP A 47 0.66 0.09 4.22
CA TRP A 47 2.06 0.02 3.79
C TRP A 47 3.01 0.33 4.94
N LYS A 48 4.09 -0.45 5.04
CA LYS A 48 5.17 -0.24 6.00
C LYS A 48 6.50 -0.18 5.29
N GLU A 49 7.29 0.83 5.61
CA GLU A 49 8.62 1.01 5.02
C GLU A 49 9.53 -0.15 5.41
N ALA A 50 10.17 -0.80 4.42
CA ALA A 50 11.18 -1.80 4.72
C ALA A 50 12.35 -1.13 5.47
N GLU A 51 12.75 -1.67 6.61
CA GLU A 51 13.96 -1.26 7.31
C GLU A 51 15.20 -1.65 6.49
N ASN A 52 15.56 -0.84 5.49
CA ASN A 52 16.85 -0.91 4.83
C ASN A 52 17.40 0.50 4.64
N GLY A 53 18.05 1.01 5.69
CA GLY A 53 18.94 2.17 5.58
C GLY A 53 18.82 3.22 6.68
N ARG A 54 19.25 2.89 7.90
CA ARG A 54 19.96 3.85 8.76
C ARG A 54 21.28 3.25 9.21
#